data_AF-A0A851G016-F1
#
_entry.id   AF-A0A851G016-F1
#
_cell.length_a   1.000
_cell.length_b   1.000
_cell.length_c   1.000
_cell.angle_alpha   90.00
_cell.angle_beta   90.00
_cell.angle_gamma   90.00
#
_symmetry.space_group_name_H-M   'P 1'
#
loop_
_entity.id
_entity.type
_entity.pdbx_description
1 polymer ?
#
loop_
_entity_poly.entity_id
_entity_poly.type
_entity_poly.pdbx_seq_one_letter_code
_entity_poly.pdbx_strand_id
1 'polypeptide(L)'
;SLKPCENTAAGASDTNLNKRTKSIYTPLELQFLEMKNRFKDAVLCVECGYKYRFFGEDAEIAAKELNIYCHLDHNFMTASIPSHRLFVHVRRLVAKGHKVGVIKQMETAALKAAGENKSTLFSRKLTALYTKSTLIGEDILLEQMLDESVDVEEVAADVPDNYLLCVCEGGDSPRDNRRRGDVVMGIMAIQPTTGEVIFDSFQDSAARSELESRVLRLQPVEIILPSRLSDPSERLISSITSI
;
A
#
# COMPACT_ATOMS: atom_id res chain seq x y z
N SER A 1 -21.50 -3.71 38.56
CA SER A 1 -20.98 -2.50 39.23
C SER A 1 -19.51 -2.34 38.94
N LEU A 2 -19.15 -1.32 38.16
CA LEU A 2 -18.07 -0.34 38.41
C LEU A 2 -18.05 0.63 37.21
N LYS A 3 -18.07 1.91 37.55
CA LYS A 3 -18.49 3.05 36.73
C LYS A 3 -17.44 3.49 35.69
N PRO A 4 -17.87 4.20 34.62
CA PRO A 4 -16.98 4.93 33.72
C PRO A 4 -16.53 6.25 34.36
N CYS A 5 -15.26 6.63 34.13
CA CYS A 5 -14.75 7.95 34.49
C CYS A 5 -15.21 9.00 33.48
N GLU A 6 -16.00 9.94 33.99
CA GLU A 6 -16.23 11.26 33.40
C GLU A 6 -14.91 12.02 33.32
N ASN A 7 -14.64 12.65 32.18
CA ASN A 7 -13.76 13.81 32.13
C ASN A 7 -14.57 15.03 31.70
N THR A 8 -14.55 15.96 32.64
CA THR A 8 -15.20 17.26 32.77
C THR A 8 -15.08 18.14 31.52
N ALA A 9 -16.21 18.76 31.17
CA ALA A 9 -16.29 19.85 30.22
C ALA A 9 -15.67 21.14 30.79
N ALA A 10 -14.72 21.73 30.06
CA ALA A 10 -14.42 23.17 30.12
C ALA A 10 -13.60 23.57 28.88
N GLY A 11 -14.12 24.52 28.10
CA GLY A 11 -13.37 25.21 27.03
C GLY A 11 -14.05 25.20 25.67
N ALA A 12 -14.87 26.21 25.40
CA ALA A 12 -15.48 26.45 24.10
C ALA A 12 -14.43 26.69 23.00
N SER A 13 -14.60 26.03 21.86
CA SER A 13 -14.21 26.59 20.55
C SER A 13 -15.30 26.20 19.56
N ASP A 14 -15.86 27.21 18.88
CA ASP A 14 -16.94 27.09 17.92
C ASP A 14 -16.58 26.11 16.79
N THR A 15 -17.08 24.87 16.87
CA THR A 15 -17.02 23.94 15.74
C THR A 15 -17.97 24.46 14.67
N ASN A 16 -17.40 25.13 13.66
CA ASN A 16 -18.06 25.50 12.42
C ASN A 16 -18.54 24.24 11.68
N LEU A 17 -19.69 23.71 12.11
CA LEU A 17 -20.38 22.61 11.44
C LEU A 17 -20.76 23.07 10.03
N ASN A 18 -20.32 22.30 9.03
CA ASN A 18 -20.60 22.63 7.64
C ASN A 18 -22.10 22.45 7.40
N LYS A 19 -22.83 23.56 7.16
CA LYS A 19 -24.32 23.61 7.12
C LYS A 19 -24.95 22.65 6.11
N ARG A 20 -24.18 22.16 5.12
CA ARG A 20 -24.63 21.18 4.11
C ARG A 20 -24.46 19.71 4.52
N THR A 21 -23.48 19.37 5.36
CA THR A 21 -23.11 17.97 5.66
C THR A 21 -23.33 17.56 7.12
N LYS A 22 -23.72 18.48 8.02
CA LYS A 22 -23.82 18.23 9.48
C LYS A 22 -22.56 17.57 10.08
N SER A 23 -21.43 17.77 9.42
CA SER A 23 -20.13 17.20 9.75
C SER A 23 -19.10 18.32 9.80
N ILE A 24 -18.09 18.15 10.63
CA ILE A 24 -16.92 19.03 10.71
C ILE A 24 -16.05 18.87 9.44
N TYR A 25 -16.18 17.74 8.75
CA TYR A 25 -15.41 17.41 7.56
C TYR A 25 -16.02 17.95 6.27
N THR A 26 -15.15 18.33 5.33
CA THR A 26 -15.54 18.66 3.95
C THR A 26 -16.04 17.41 3.21
N PRO A 27 -16.84 17.56 2.14
CA PRO A 27 -17.28 16.41 1.36
C PRO A 27 -16.14 15.55 0.80
N LEU A 28 -14.99 16.16 0.47
CA LEU A 28 -13.81 15.44 -0.01
C LEU A 28 -13.12 14.67 1.12
N GLU A 29 -13.02 15.28 2.30
CA GLU A 29 -12.47 14.62 3.49
C GLU A 29 -13.31 13.40 3.91
N LEU A 30 -14.64 13.50 3.82
CA LEU A 30 -15.53 12.36 4.07
C LEU A 30 -15.30 11.22 3.07
N GLN A 31 -15.14 11.55 1.79
CA GLN A 31 -14.83 10.56 0.75
C GLN A 31 -13.46 9.90 1.01
N PHE A 32 -12.46 10.69 1.39
CA PHE A 32 -11.14 10.18 1.77
C PHE A 32 -11.23 9.23 2.97
N LEU A 33 -11.93 9.61 4.05
CA LEU A 33 -12.11 8.78 5.24
C LEU A 33 -12.78 7.44 4.92
N GLU A 34 -13.78 7.43 4.03
CA GLU A 34 -14.42 6.19 3.59
C GLU A 34 -13.42 5.26 2.88
N MET A 35 -12.61 5.81 1.98
CA MET A 35 -11.60 5.04 1.23
C MET A 35 -10.46 4.57 2.15
N LYS A 36 -9.97 5.45 3.03
CA LYS A 36 -8.91 5.13 3.99
C LYS A 36 -9.32 4.05 4.98
N ASN A 37 -10.60 3.99 5.37
CA ASN A 37 -11.11 2.91 6.21
C ASN A 37 -11.04 1.53 5.56
N ARG A 38 -11.11 1.45 4.23
CA ARG A 38 -10.98 0.19 3.48
C ARG A 38 -9.52 -0.18 3.23
N PHE A 39 -8.65 0.81 3.05
CA PHE A 39 -7.22 0.64 2.72
C PHE A 39 -6.34 1.38 3.73
N LYS A 40 -6.35 0.93 4.99
CA LYS A 40 -5.66 1.59 6.09
C LYS A 40 -4.14 1.49 5.99
N ASP A 41 -3.66 0.41 5.39
CA ASP A 41 -2.26 0.03 5.20
C ASP A 41 -1.63 0.68 3.95
N ALA A 42 -2.41 1.38 3.12
CA ALA A 42 -1.94 2.03 1.91
C ALA A 42 -1.87 3.56 2.08
N VAL A 43 -0.81 4.16 1.55
CA VAL A 43 -0.70 5.61 1.34
C VAL A 43 -1.55 6.00 0.14
N LEU A 44 -2.55 6.86 0.33
CA LEU A 44 -3.53 7.16 -0.70
C LEU A 44 -3.21 8.45 -1.48
N CYS A 45 -2.98 8.32 -2.77
CA CYS A 45 -2.90 9.41 -3.73
C CYS A 45 -4.30 9.74 -4.27
N VAL A 46 -4.93 10.83 -3.80
CA VAL A 46 -6.29 11.19 -4.22
C VAL A 46 -6.28 12.24 -5.33
N GLU A 47 -6.79 11.88 -6.50
CA GLU A 47 -6.90 12.79 -7.64
C GLU A 47 -7.87 13.96 -7.35
N CYS A 48 -7.34 15.17 -7.44
CA CYS A 48 -8.04 16.42 -7.18
C CYS A 48 -7.78 17.40 -8.33
N GLY A 49 -8.43 17.18 -9.48
CA GLY A 49 -8.19 17.99 -10.68
C GLY A 49 -6.82 17.69 -11.27
N TYR A 50 -5.96 18.71 -11.42
CA TYR A 50 -4.64 18.57 -12.04
C TYR A 50 -3.54 18.05 -11.09
N LYS A 51 -3.88 17.66 -9.86
CA LYS A 51 -2.93 17.25 -8.83
C LYS A 51 -3.46 16.10 -7.99
N TYR A 52 -2.54 15.30 -7.44
CA TYR A 52 -2.85 14.34 -6.39
C TYR A 52 -2.63 14.97 -5.02
N ARG A 53 -3.54 14.71 -4.09
CA ARG A 53 -3.47 15.15 -2.71
C ARG A 53 -3.33 13.96 -1.78
N PHE A 54 -2.55 14.16 -0.73
CA PHE A 54 -2.41 13.27 0.43
C PHE A 54 -3.08 13.92 1.63
N PHE A 55 -3.58 13.12 2.57
CA PHE A 55 -4.29 13.63 3.74
C PHE A 55 -3.86 12.91 5.02
N GLY A 56 -3.75 13.68 6.12
CA GLY A 56 -3.40 13.18 7.45
C GLY A 56 -2.01 12.56 7.48
N GLU A 57 -1.90 11.37 8.05
CA GLU A 57 -0.66 10.59 8.15
C GLU A 57 -0.03 10.33 6.77
N ASP A 58 -0.85 10.10 5.73
CA ASP A 58 -0.35 9.90 4.36
C ASP A 58 0.39 11.15 3.85
N ALA A 59 -0.05 12.34 4.26
CA ALA A 59 0.62 13.59 3.90
C ALA A 59 1.95 13.79 4.63
N GLU A 60 2.04 13.35 5.88
CA GLU A 60 3.28 13.40 6.66
C GLU A 60 4.32 12.41 6.12
N ILE A 61 3.90 11.19 5.79
CA ILE A 61 4.73 10.19 5.10
C ILE A 61 5.21 10.76 3.76
N ALA A 62 4.29 11.30 2.95
CA ALA A 62 4.64 11.90 1.67
C ALA A 62 5.62 13.07 1.83
N ALA A 63 5.43 13.94 2.83
CA ALA A 63 6.34 15.05 3.10
C ALA A 63 7.75 14.57 3.43
N LYS A 64 7.86 13.58 4.31
CA LYS A 64 9.15 13.01 4.74
C LYS A 64 9.87 12.28 3.61
N GLU A 65 9.19 11.42 2.87
CA GLU A 65 9.83 10.56 1.86
C GLU A 65 10.02 11.26 0.50
N LEU A 66 9.13 12.20 0.15
CA LEU A 66 9.18 12.92 -1.12
C LEU A 66 9.90 14.27 -1.02
N ASN A 67 10.23 14.75 0.18
CA ASN A 67 10.76 16.08 0.46
C ASN A 67 9.82 17.19 -0.04
N ILE A 68 8.52 17.03 0.24
CA ILE A 68 7.49 18.02 -0.10
C ILE A 68 6.93 18.67 1.15
N TYR A 69 6.39 19.88 1.02
CA TYR A 69 5.81 20.59 2.15
C TYR A 69 4.43 20.02 2.51
N CYS A 70 4.23 19.70 3.79
CA CYS A 70 2.90 19.41 4.36
C CYS A 70 2.46 20.55 5.28
N HIS A 71 1.17 20.86 5.25
CA HIS A 71 0.57 21.89 6.10
C HIS A 71 -0.85 21.47 6.50
N LEU A 72 -1.33 22.02 7.62
CA LEU A 72 -2.70 21.81 8.05
C LEU A 72 -3.65 22.57 7.12
N ASP A 73 -4.51 21.82 6.42
CA ASP A 73 -5.59 22.37 5.60
C ASP A 73 -6.91 21.79 6.11
N HIS A 74 -7.79 22.67 6.61
CA HIS A 74 -9.01 22.29 7.31
C HIS A 74 -8.74 21.34 8.48
N ASN A 75 -9.09 20.05 8.35
CA ASN A 75 -9.00 19.08 9.44
C ASN A 75 -7.78 18.13 9.32
N PHE A 76 -7.04 18.16 8.20
CA PHE A 76 -5.96 17.21 7.93
C PHE A 76 -4.68 17.89 7.47
N MET A 77 -3.54 17.33 7.86
CA MET A 77 -2.28 17.62 7.18
C MET A 77 -2.42 17.26 5.71
N THR A 78 -2.01 18.15 4.81
CA THR A 78 -2.11 17.95 3.38
C THR A 78 -0.79 18.24 2.69
N ALA A 79 -0.44 17.35 1.76
CA ALA A 79 0.60 17.54 0.77
C ALA A 79 0.01 17.30 -0.63
N SER A 80 0.65 17.82 -1.68
CA SER A 80 0.19 17.60 -3.05
C SER A 80 1.30 17.53 -4.07
N ILE A 81 1.07 16.75 -5.12
CA ILE A 81 1.98 16.58 -6.25
C ILE A 81 1.20 16.78 -7.57
N PRO A 82 1.80 17.32 -8.62
CA PRO A 82 1.12 17.48 -9.91
C PRO A 82 0.86 16.11 -10.55
N SER A 83 -0.23 15.99 -11.32
CA SER A 83 -0.71 14.70 -11.86
C SER A 83 0.33 13.99 -12.75
N HIS A 84 1.04 14.74 -13.59
CA HIS A 84 2.08 14.20 -14.46
C HIS A 84 3.30 13.64 -13.69
N ARG A 85 3.54 14.07 -12.45
CA ARG A 85 4.64 13.54 -11.61
C ARG A 85 4.22 12.37 -10.73
N LEU A 86 3.01 11.83 -10.90
CA LEU A 86 2.49 10.74 -10.09
C LEU A 86 3.48 9.56 -10.05
N PHE A 87 3.96 9.12 -11.21
CA PHE A 87 4.81 7.94 -11.32
C PHE A 87 6.13 8.09 -10.53
N VAL A 88 6.78 9.26 -10.57
CA VAL A 88 8.02 9.53 -9.82
C VAL A 88 7.79 9.33 -8.34
N HIS A 89 6.72 9.91 -7.82
CA HIS A 89 6.43 9.92 -6.40
C HIS A 89 5.91 8.56 -5.92
N VAL A 90 5.11 7.87 -6.73
CA VAL A 90 4.68 6.48 -6.46
C VAL A 90 5.90 5.55 -6.38
N ARG A 91 6.81 5.59 -7.36
CA ARG A 91 8.03 4.76 -7.34
C ARG A 91 8.88 5.03 -6.11
N ARG A 92 9.07 6.30 -5.73
CA ARG A 92 9.82 6.68 -4.52
C ARG A 92 9.19 6.13 -3.24
N LEU A 93 7.88 6.25 -3.09
CA LEU A 93 7.16 5.71 -1.93
C LEU A 93 7.24 4.17 -1.87
N VAL A 94 7.08 3.50 -3.01
CA VAL A 94 7.15 2.04 -3.10
C VAL A 94 8.57 1.53 -2.82
N ALA A 95 9.60 2.21 -3.31
CA ALA A 95 11.00 1.87 -3.02
C ALA A 95 11.30 1.91 -1.51
N LYS A 96 10.65 2.84 -0.78
CA LYS A 96 10.70 2.93 0.69
C LYS A 96 9.88 1.87 1.41
N GLY A 97 9.18 1.01 0.68
CA GLY A 97 8.37 -0.09 1.23
C GLY A 97 6.93 0.27 1.57
N HIS A 98 6.45 1.46 1.16
CA HIS A 98 5.04 1.81 1.34
C HIS A 98 4.19 1.15 0.26
N LYS A 99 3.03 0.62 0.67
CA LYS A 99 1.93 0.28 -0.24
C LYS A 99 1.23 1.57 -0.66
N VAL A 100 1.08 1.81 -1.96
CA VAL A 100 0.55 3.06 -2.48
C VAL A 100 -0.72 2.81 -3.28
N GLY A 101 -1.82 3.49 -2.92
CA GLY A 101 -3.08 3.41 -3.63
C GLY A 101 -3.34 4.66 -4.46
N VAL A 102 -3.66 4.50 -5.75
CA VAL A 102 -4.02 5.61 -6.63
C VAL A 102 -5.53 5.66 -6.83
N ILE A 103 -6.12 6.77 -6.39
CA ILE A 103 -7.55 7.03 -6.45
C ILE A 103 -7.81 8.08 -7.52
N LYS A 104 -8.59 7.72 -8.54
CA LYS A 104 -8.94 8.58 -9.66
C LYS A 104 -10.41 8.99 -9.64
N GLN A 105 -10.72 10.07 -10.34
CA GLN A 105 -12.08 10.51 -10.61
C GLN A 105 -12.70 9.62 -11.69
N MET A 106 -13.88 9.06 -11.42
CA MET A 106 -14.56 8.15 -12.35
C MET A 106 -15.41 8.87 -13.40
N GLU A 107 -15.59 10.18 -13.24
CA GLU A 107 -16.45 11.01 -14.07
C GLU A 107 -15.65 12.19 -14.62
N THR A 108 -15.87 12.52 -15.89
CA THR A 108 -15.33 13.74 -16.49
C THR A 108 -16.23 14.93 -16.19
N ALA A 109 -15.64 16.14 -16.19
CA ALA A 109 -16.39 17.37 -15.96
C ALA A 109 -17.56 17.55 -16.95
N ALA A 110 -17.37 17.15 -18.21
CA ALA A 110 -18.40 17.22 -19.24
C ALA A 110 -19.57 16.27 -18.97
N LEU A 111 -19.29 14.99 -18.68
CA LEU A 111 -20.32 13.99 -18.38
C LEU A 111 -21.09 14.35 -17.12
N LYS A 112 -20.39 14.90 -16.13
CA LYS A 112 -21.01 15.32 -14.89
C LYS A 112 -21.89 16.56 -15.04
N ALA A 113 -21.46 17.54 -15.83
CA ALA A 113 -22.27 18.73 -16.10
C ALA A 113 -23.58 18.38 -16.82
N ALA A 114 -23.59 17.32 -17.63
CA ALA A 114 -24.77 16.81 -18.33
C ALA A 114 -25.63 15.84 -17.50
N GLY A 115 -25.08 15.26 -16.42
CA GLY A 115 -25.74 14.26 -15.60
C GLY A 115 -26.61 14.84 -14.46
N GLU A 116 -27.41 13.98 -13.85
CA GLU A 116 -28.28 14.33 -12.71
C GLU A 116 -27.48 14.77 -11.47
N ASN A 117 -26.22 14.31 -11.36
CA ASN A 117 -25.29 14.58 -10.25
C ASN A 117 -24.41 15.82 -10.45
N LYS A 118 -24.82 16.77 -11.30
CA LYS A 118 -24.02 17.98 -11.61
C LYS A 118 -23.59 18.82 -10.41
N SER A 119 -24.37 18.80 -9.31
CA SER A 119 -24.12 19.60 -8.10
C SER A 119 -23.36 18.85 -7.00
N THR A 120 -23.09 17.55 -7.15
CA THR A 120 -22.45 16.72 -6.13
C THR A 120 -20.93 16.70 -6.31
N LEU A 121 -20.17 16.06 -5.41
CA LEU A 121 -18.72 15.88 -5.55
C LEU A 121 -18.41 14.83 -6.62
N PHE A 122 -17.24 14.90 -7.28
CA PHE A 122 -16.85 13.88 -8.28
C PHE A 122 -16.71 12.53 -7.57
N SER A 123 -17.31 11.48 -8.17
CA SER A 123 -17.12 10.13 -7.67
C SER A 123 -15.67 9.69 -7.90
N ARG A 124 -15.09 9.02 -6.90
CA ARG A 124 -13.70 8.56 -6.91
C ARG A 124 -13.64 7.11 -6.47
N LYS A 125 -12.72 6.37 -7.05
CA LYS A 125 -12.45 4.97 -6.68
C LYS A 125 -10.97 4.70 -6.73
N LEU A 126 -10.52 3.73 -5.92
CA LEU A 126 -9.19 3.15 -6.05
C LEU A 126 -9.10 2.48 -7.41
N THR A 127 -8.14 2.90 -8.22
CA THR A 127 -7.92 2.38 -9.58
C THR A 127 -6.72 1.45 -9.66
N ALA A 128 -5.69 1.70 -8.85
CA ALA A 128 -4.51 0.88 -8.79
C ALA A 128 -3.93 0.85 -7.38
N LEU A 129 -3.23 -0.24 -7.07
CA LEU A 129 -2.50 -0.45 -5.83
C LEU A 129 -1.10 -0.94 -6.20
N TYR A 130 -0.09 -0.30 -5.64
CA TYR A 130 1.31 -0.54 -5.97
C TYR A 130 2.10 -0.95 -4.72
N THR A 131 2.86 -2.01 -4.85
CA THR A 131 3.82 -2.53 -3.89
C THR A 131 5.14 -2.81 -4.60
N LYS A 132 6.20 -3.20 -3.88
CA LYS A 132 7.52 -3.45 -4.47
C LYS A 132 7.48 -4.45 -5.63
N SER A 133 6.66 -5.49 -5.53
CA SER A 133 6.51 -6.50 -6.58
C SER A 133 5.52 -6.14 -7.69
N THR A 134 4.59 -5.20 -7.45
CA THR A 134 3.44 -4.92 -8.33
C THR A 134 3.50 -3.56 -9.04
N LEU A 135 4.71 -3.04 -9.30
CA LEU A 135 4.94 -1.78 -10.03
C LEU A 135 4.63 -1.91 -11.54
N ILE A 136 3.39 -2.24 -11.90
CA ILE A 136 2.93 -2.46 -13.27
C ILE A 136 1.72 -1.57 -13.55
N GLY A 137 1.71 -0.95 -14.72
CA GLY A 137 0.55 -0.23 -15.23
C GLY A 137 0.96 1.02 -16.00
N GLU A 138 0.06 1.51 -16.84
CA GLU A 138 0.28 2.68 -17.69
C GLU A 138 0.70 3.91 -16.86
N ASP A 139 0.07 4.13 -15.70
CA ASP A 139 0.40 5.22 -14.77
C ASP A 139 1.85 5.23 -14.27
N ILE A 140 2.57 4.11 -14.40
CA ILE A 140 3.96 3.93 -13.97
C ILE A 140 4.91 3.75 -15.17
N LEU A 141 4.41 3.19 -16.27
CA LEU A 141 5.21 2.86 -17.46
C LEU A 141 5.35 4.03 -18.45
N LEU A 142 4.40 4.99 -18.44
CA LEU A 142 4.21 5.98 -19.50
C LEU A 142 5.43 6.86 -19.80
N GLU A 143 6.38 7.02 -18.86
CA GLU A 143 7.57 7.87 -19.08
C GLU A 143 8.87 7.13 -19.41
N GLN A 144 8.90 5.79 -19.43
CA GLN A 144 10.09 5.11 -19.98
C GLN A 144 10.30 5.38 -21.49
N MET A 145 9.29 5.95 -22.17
CA MET A 145 9.33 6.22 -23.60
C MET A 145 9.50 7.71 -23.97
N LEU A 146 9.49 8.64 -23.01
CA LEU A 146 9.34 10.07 -23.30
C LEU A 146 10.50 10.96 -22.83
N ASP A 147 11.44 10.48 -22.01
CA ASP A 147 12.50 11.33 -21.46
C ASP A 147 13.88 10.66 -21.47
N GLU A 148 14.63 10.88 -22.56
CA GLU A 148 16.08 10.61 -22.62
C GLU A 148 16.91 11.74 -21.95
N SER A 149 16.31 12.66 -21.19
CA SER A 149 17.00 13.90 -20.77
C SER A 149 16.84 14.37 -19.32
N VAL A 150 16.17 13.63 -18.46
CA VAL A 150 16.29 13.82 -16.99
C VAL A 150 17.18 12.73 -16.44
N ASP A 151 18.00 13.07 -15.44
CA ASP A 151 18.83 12.16 -14.65
C ASP A 151 17.96 11.08 -13.94
N VAL A 152 17.40 10.13 -14.70
CA VAL A 152 16.66 8.93 -14.26
C VAL A 152 17.62 7.75 -14.11
N GLU A 153 18.92 8.01 -14.25
CA GLU A 153 20.01 7.03 -14.21
C GLU A 153 20.15 6.33 -12.84
N GLU A 154 19.47 6.82 -11.79
CA GLU A 154 19.41 6.13 -10.48
C GLU A 154 18.15 5.28 -10.23
N VAL A 155 17.10 5.36 -11.05
CA VAL A 155 15.84 4.59 -10.85
C VAL A 155 15.63 3.49 -11.90
N ALA A 156 16.47 3.47 -12.93
CA ALA A 156 16.56 2.38 -13.90
C ALA A 156 17.71 1.41 -13.57
N ALA A 157 18.09 1.28 -12.29
CA ALA A 157 18.83 0.12 -11.86
C ALA A 157 17.97 -1.11 -12.19
N ASP A 158 18.48 -1.97 -13.09
CA ASP A 158 18.00 -3.34 -13.32
C ASP A 158 17.44 -3.87 -12.01
N VAL A 159 16.12 -3.98 -11.89
CA VAL A 159 15.53 -4.62 -10.71
C VAL A 159 15.74 -6.11 -10.96
N PRO A 160 16.73 -6.75 -10.32
CA PRO A 160 16.86 -8.19 -10.45
C PRO A 160 15.60 -8.77 -9.79
N ASP A 161 14.95 -9.70 -10.48
CA ASP A 161 13.98 -10.64 -9.93
C ASP A 161 12.98 -10.04 -8.91
N ASN A 162 11.99 -9.29 -9.39
CA ASN A 162 10.91 -8.73 -8.56
C ASN A 162 9.85 -9.77 -8.16
N TYR A 163 10.29 -10.94 -7.66
CA TYR A 163 9.38 -11.99 -7.24
C TYR A 163 8.57 -11.59 -6.01
N LEU A 164 7.29 -11.89 -6.07
CA LEU A 164 6.35 -11.97 -4.97
C LEU A 164 6.28 -13.42 -4.50
N LEU A 165 6.80 -13.72 -3.32
CA LEU A 165 6.83 -15.07 -2.76
C LEU A 165 5.69 -15.27 -1.77
N CYS A 166 4.80 -16.22 -2.02
CA CYS A 166 3.85 -16.74 -1.05
C CYS A 166 4.42 -17.99 -0.37
N VAL A 167 4.35 -18.05 0.96
CA VAL A 167 4.79 -19.21 1.75
C VAL A 167 3.59 -19.78 2.50
N CYS A 168 3.36 -21.08 2.37
CA CYS A 168 2.31 -21.80 3.07
C CYS A 168 2.92 -22.97 3.87
N GLU A 169 2.49 -23.11 5.12
CA GLU A 169 2.88 -24.23 5.97
C GLU A 169 1.70 -25.20 6.11
N GLY A 170 1.94 -26.47 5.78
CA GLY A 170 1.00 -27.55 5.99
C GLY A 170 0.89 -27.85 7.48
N GLY A 171 -0.33 -27.72 8.01
CA GLY A 171 -0.61 -27.95 9.43
C GLY A 171 -0.22 -29.35 9.91
N ASP A 172 0.17 -29.42 11.17
CA ASP A 172 0.56 -30.65 11.85
C ASP A 172 -0.65 -31.59 11.91
N SER A 173 -0.71 -32.58 11.01
CA SER A 173 -1.75 -33.59 11.09
C SER A 173 -1.47 -34.47 12.30
N PRO A 174 -2.35 -34.52 13.33
CA PRO A 174 -2.09 -35.21 14.60
C PRO A 174 -2.01 -36.75 14.48
N ARG A 175 -2.03 -37.28 13.26
CA ARG A 175 -1.95 -38.71 12.94
C ARG A 175 -0.58 -39.14 12.43
N ASP A 176 0.36 -38.21 12.26
CA ASP A 176 1.62 -38.53 11.61
C ASP A 176 2.76 -38.74 12.61
N ASN A 177 3.50 -39.83 12.45
CA ASN A 177 4.66 -40.22 13.26
C ASN A 177 5.89 -39.34 12.97
N ARG A 178 5.68 -38.08 12.55
CA ARG A 178 6.74 -37.15 12.15
C ARG A 178 7.50 -36.67 13.37
N ARG A 179 8.80 -36.41 13.18
CA ARG A 179 9.62 -35.83 14.26
C ARG A 179 9.06 -34.46 14.60
N ARG A 180 9.04 -34.14 15.88
CA ARG A 180 8.54 -32.87 16.39
C ARG A 180 9.26 -31.70 15.69
N GLY A 181 8.53 -30.93 14.88
CA GLY A 181 9.05 -29.77 14.14
C GLY A 181 9.24 -29.96 12.63
N ASP A 182 9.07 -31.19 12.12
CA ASP A 182 9.04 -31.45 10.68
C ASP A 182 7.69 -31.01 10.09
N VAL A 183 7.72 -30.23 9.01
CA VAL A 183 6.51 -29.69 8.39
C VAL A 183 6.61 -29.78 6.88
N VAL A 184 5.47 -29.81 6.20
CA VAL A 184 5.42 -29.70 4.74
C VAL A 184 5.21 -28.24 4.41
N MET A 185 6.12 -27.64 3.65
CA MET A 185 6.00 -26.28 3.12
C MET A 185 5.57 -26.31 1.67
N GLY A 186 4.80 -25.32 1.28
CA GLY A 186 4.52 -24.97 -0.11
C GLY A 186 4.93 -23.53 -0.36
N ILE A 187 5.60 -23.26 -1.47
CA ILE A 187 5.90 -21.90 -1.91
C ILE A 187 5.35 -21.65 -3.30
N MET A 188 5.04 -20.39 -3.57
CA MET A 188 4.69 -19.89 -4.90
C MET A 188 5.33 -18.53 -5.10
N ALA A 189 6.26 -18.41 -6.04
CA ALA A 189 6.85 -17.15 -6.46
C ALA A 189 6.25 -16.72 -7.80
N ILE A 190 5.81 -15.47 -7.88
CA ILE A 190 5.27 -14.88 -9.11
C ILE A 190 6.10 -13.66 -9.43
N GLN A 191 6.51 -13.50 -10.67
CA GLN A 191 7.11 -12.26 -11.16
C GLN A 191 6.06 -11.52 -12.00
N PRO A 192 5.39 -10.48 -11.46
CA PRO A 192 4.27 -9.86 -12.14
C PRO A 192 4.66 -9.24 -13.50
N THR A 193 5.91 -8.77 -13.65
CA THR A 193 6.38 -8.08 -14.85
C THR A 193 6.53 -9.02 -16.04
N THR A 194 7.03 -10.23 -15.81
CA THR A 194 7.26 -11.26 -16.85
C THR A 194 6.10 -12.24 -16.96
N GLY A 195 5.29 -12.35 -15.92
CA GLY A 195 4.24 -13.37 -15.79
C GLY A 195 4.80 -14.76 -15.42
N GLU A 196 6.07 -14.87 -15.04
CA GLU A 196 6.66 -16.13 -14.59
C GLU A 196 6.05 -16.59 -13.26
N VAL A 197 5.79 -17.89 -13.15
CA VAL A 197 5.25 -18.52 -11.95
C VAL A 197 6.10 -19.74 -11.61
N ILE A 198 6.67 -19.75 -10.42
CA ILE A 198 7.44 -20.85 -9.84
C ILE A 198 6.67 -21.34 -8.61
N PHE A 199 6.49 -22.64 -8.47
CA PHE A 199 5.93 -23.23 -7.26
C PHE A 199 6.70 -24.47 -6.87
N ASP A 200 6.74 -24.75 -5.57
CA ASP A 200 7.43 -25.93 -5.04
C ASP A 200 6.77 -26.39 -3.74
N SER A 201 6.85 -27.68 -3.46
CA SER A 201 6.37 -28.28 -2.21
C SER A 201 7.41 -29.24 -1.67
N PHE A 202 7.79 -29.06 -0.41
CA PHE A 202 8.91 -29.77 0.20
C PHE A 202 8.66 -30.04 1.67
N GLN A 203 9.35 -31.04 2.21
CA GLN A 203 9.41 -31.26 3.66
C GLN A 203 10.58 -30.45 4.22
N ASP A 204 10.35 -29.79 5.34
CA ASP A 204 11.37 -29.00 6.03
C ASP A 204 11.45 -29.40 7.50
N SER A 205 12.66 -29.34 8.04
CA SER A 205 12.93 -29.62 9.44
C SER A 205 12.74 -28.37 10.30
N ALA A 206 12.84 -28.51 11.62
CA ALA A 206 12.76 -27.38 12.54
C ALA A 206 13.80 -26.25 12.26
N ALA A 207 14.86 -26.53 11.52
CA ALA A 207 15.88 -25.55 11.13
C ALA A 207 15.45 -24.66 9.93
N ARG A 208 14.42 -25.05 9.17
CA ARG A 208 13.91 -24.33 8.00
C ARG A 208 14.94 -24.08 6.88
N SER A 209 15.93 -24.95 6.74
CA SER A 209 17.04 -24.81 5.78
C SER A 209 16.57 -24.89 4.32
N GLU A 210 15.54 -25.68 4.04
CA GLU A 210 14.99 -25.84 2.70
C GLU A 210 14.23 -24.58 2.26
N LEU A 211 13.48 -23.96 3.18
CA LEU A 211 12.83 -22.67 2.95
C LEU A 211 13.87 -21.56 2.75
N GLU A 212 14.89 -21.49 3.62
CA GLU A 212 15.98 -20.51 3.53
C GLU A 212 16.69 -20.56 2.17
N SER A 213 17.07 -21.76 1.71
CA SER A 213 17.71 -21.99 0.40
C SER A 213 16.87 -21.47 -0.77
N ARG A 214 15.54 -21.61 -0.70
CA ARG A 214 14.62 -21.11 -1.73
C ARG A 214 14.49 -19.60 -1.71
N VAL A 215 14.41 -19.00 -0.52
CA VAL A 215 14.36 -17.53 -0.38
C VAL A 215 15.65 -16.89 -0.89
N LEU A 216 16.81 -17.46 -0.53
CA LEU A 216 18.12 -16.95 -0.99
C LEU A 216 18.31 -17.08 -2.51
N ARG A 217 17.74 -18.12 -3.12
CA ARG A 217 17.81 -18.34 -4.57
C ARG A 217 16.84 -17.45 -5.35
N LEU A 218 15.62 -17.28 -4.85
CA LEU A 218 14.58 -16.50 -5.53
C LEU A 218 14.70 -14.99 -5.26
N GLN A 219 15.42 -14.60 -4.20
CA GLN A 219 15.61 -13.21 -3.76
C GLN A 219 14.34 -12.34 -3.86
N PRO A 220 13.20 -12.78 -3.27
CA PRO A 220 11.93 -12.08 -3.44
C PRO A 220 11.97 -10.69 -2.80
N VAL A 221 11.37 -9.71 -3.49
CA VAL A 221 11.26 -8.32 -3.01
C VAL A 221 10.07 -8.10 -2.07
N GLU A 222 9.13 -9.05 -2.06
CA GLU A 222 7.92 -9.03 -1.23
C GLU A 222 7.49 -10.46 -0.91
N ILE A 223 7.11 -10.71 0.34
CA ILE A 223 6.70 -12.04 0.83
C ILE A 223 5.29 -11.96 1.41
N ILE A 224 4.39 -12.81 0.94
CA ILE A 224 3.04 -13.01 1.47
C ILE A 224 3.07 -14.19 2.44
N LEU A 225 2.68 -13.90 3.67
CA LEU A 225 2.66 -14.86 4.77
C LEU A 225 1.24 -15.07 5.29
N PRO A 226 0.89 -16.29 5.72
CA PRO A 226 -0.36 -16.54 6.41
C PRO A 226 -0.34 -15.87 7.78
N SER A 227 -1.53 -15.63 8.34
CA SER A 227 -1.68 -14.96 9.64
C SER A 227 -1.12 -15.75 10.82
N ARG A 228 -0.83 -17.04 10.61
CA ARG A 228 -0.21 -17.93 11.58
C ARG A 228 0.83 -18.78 10.87
N LEU A 229 2.06 -18.67 11.32
CA LEU A 229 3.18 -19.52 10.96
C LEU A 229 3.66 -20.24 12.23
N SER A 230 4.44 -21.31 12.08
CA SER A 230 5.14 -21.88 13.23
C SER A 230 6.27 -20.96 13.72
N ASP A 231 6.57 -21.00 15.02
CA ASP A 231 7.65 -20.19 15.62
C ASP A 231 8.99 -20.28 14.86
N PRO A 232 9.44 -21.45 14.37
CA PRO A 232 10.68 -21.54 13.60
C PRO A 232 10.59 -20.79 12.26
N SER A 233 9.45 -20.86 11.57
CA SER A 233 9.22 -20.16 10.30
C SER A 233 9.19 -18.65 10.50
N GLU A 234 8.49 -18.16 11.52
CA GLU A 234 8.44 -16.72 11.82
C GLU A 234 9.82 -16.15 12.16
N ARG A 235 10.63 -16.90 12.92
CA ARG A 235 12.00 -16.50 13.26
C ARG A 235 12.89 -16.41 12.03
N LEU A 236 12.84 -17.40 11.15
CA LEU A 236 13.61 -17.37 9.90
C LEU A 236 13.22 -16.17 9.03
N ILE A 237 11.93 -15.99 8.80
CA ILE A 237 11.44 -14.89 7.96
C ILE A 237 11.83 -13.55 8.56
N SER A 238 11.60 -13.35 9.87
CA SER A 238 11.98 -12.11 10.56
C SER A 238 13.49 -11.84 10.45
N SER A 239 14.32 -12.89 10.52
CA SER A 239 15.77 -12.78 10.35
C SER A 239 16.15 -12.34 8.93
N ILE A 240 15.48 -12.87 7.91
CA ILE A 240 15.75 -12.52 6.51
C ILE A 240 15.24 -11.11 6.17
N THR A 241 14.09 -10.70 6.71
CA THR A 241 13.47 -9.41 6.40
C THR A 241 14.02 -8.23 7.22
N SER A 242 14.79 -8.48 8.27
CA SER A 242 15.40 -7.42 9.10
C SER A 242 16.73 -6.88 8.54
N ILE A 243 17.20 -7.45 7.43
CA ILE A 243 18.42 -7.05 6.69
C ILE A 243 18.04 -6.00 5.66
#